data_AF-A0A8T5I9Q1-F1
#
_entry.id   AF-A0A8T5I9Q1-F1
#
_cell.length_a   1.000
_cell.length_b   1.000
_cell.length_c   1.000
_cell.angle_alpha   90.00
_cell.angle_beta   90.00
_cell.angle_gamma   90.00
#
_symmetry.space_group_name_H-M   'P 1'
#
loop_
_entity.id
_entity.type
_entity.pdbx_description
1 polymer ?
#
loop_
_entity_poly.entity_id
_entity_poly.type
_entity_poly.pdbx_seq_one_letter_code
_entity_poly.pdbx_strand_id
1 'polypeptide(L)'
;LVFGAGAIFILVWNASVIAAAIGIFAKSSLANLPIGLLRYMIHGIPEISAYFVGALAGGIISVAVIRKDLRGERMWRILQDSLILIILAIVILFVSALVEVYVTPMFF
;
A
#
# COMPACT_ATOMS: atom_id res chain seq x y z
N LEU A 1 8.49 -5.97 17.93
CA LEU A 1 8.96 -6.53 16.64
C LEU A 1 7.82 -7.17 15.83
N VAL A 2 6.91 -7.95 16.42
CA VAL A 2 5.88 -8.70 15.68
C VAL A 2 4.85 -7.83 14.92
N PHE A 3 4.44 -6.67 15.46
CA PHE A 3 3.30 -5.90 14.91
C PHE A 3 3.60 -5.06 13.66
N GLY A 4 4.87 -4.76 13.35
CA GLY A 4 5.28 -4.12 12.08
C GLY A 4 5.72 -5.13 11.01
N ALA A 5 6.08 -6.36 11.42
CA ALA A 5 6.52 -7.41 10.52
C ALA A 5 5.41 -7.85 9.54
N GLY A 6 4.15 -7.84 9.99
CA GLY A 6 3.00 -8.14 9.13
C GLY A 6 2.81 -7.13 8.00
N ALA A 7 3.01 -5.84 8.26
CA ALA A 7 2.93 -4.80 7.23
C ALA A 7 4.04 -4.95 6.19
N ILE A 8 5.28 -5.16 6.64
CA ILE A 8 6.42 -5.40 5.74
C ILE A 8 6.18 -6.67 4.92
N PHE A 9 5.68 -7.73 5.54
CA PHE A 9 5.32 -8.97 4.83
C PHE A 9 4.30 -8.71 3.71
N ILE A 10 3.23 -7.96 3.97
CA ILE A 10 2.21 -7.63 2.96
C ILE A 10 2.82 -6.82 1.80
N LEU A 11 3.64 -5.81 2.11
CA LEU A 11 4.29 -4.98 1.10
C LEU A 11 5.24 -5.78 0.21
N VAL A 12 6.09 -6.63 0.83
CA VAL A 12 7.05 -7.47 0.09
C VAL A 12 6.33 -8.56 -0.70
N TRP A 13 5.26 -9.14 -0.14
CA TRP A 13 4.42 -10.12 -0.84
C TRP A 13 3.81 -9.52 -2.11
N ASN A 14 3.16 -8.36 -2.00
CA ASN A 14 2.56 -7.68 -3.15
C ASN A 14 3.62 -7.30 -4.21
N ALA A 15 4.78 -6.78 -3.78
CA ALA A 15 5.90 -6.48 -4.67
C ALA A 15 6.39 -7.71 -5.45
N SER A 16 6.44 -8.89 -4.81
CA SER A 16 6.86 -10.13 -5.47
C SER A 16 5.87 -10.60 -6.55
N VAL A 17 4.56 -10.42 -6.32
CA VAL A 17 3.51 -10.73 -7.30
C VAL A 17 3.61 -9.80 -8.52
N ILE A 18 3.78 -8.50 -8.30
CA ILE A 18 3.95 -7.52 -9.38
C ILE A 18 5.23 -7.83 -10.19
N ALA A 19 6.34 -8.13 -9.51
CA ALA A 19 7.59 -8.48 -10.16
C ALA A 19 7.46 -9.75 -11.02
N ALA A 20 6.75 -10.77 -10.54
CA ALA A 20 6.47 -11.97 -11.32
C ALA A 20 5.63 -11.66 -12.57
N ALA A 21 4.61 -10.80 -12.45
CA ALA A 21 3.79 -10.36 -13.56
C ALA A 21 4.60 -9.61 -14.63
N ILE A 22 5.45 -8.66 -14.21
CA ILE A 22 6.38 -7.94 -15.11
C ILE A 22 7.35 -8.93 -15.79
N GLY A 23 7.86 -9.92 -15.05
CA GLY A 23 8.77 -10.94 -15.56
C GLY A 23 8.17 -11.78 -16.69
N ILE A 24 6.85 -12.04 -16.66
CA ILE A 24 6.15 -12.73 -17.75
C ILE A 24 6.18 -11.89 -19.04
N PHE A 25 5.98 -10.57 -18.96
CA PHE A 25 6.05 -9.69 -20.13
C PHE A 25 7.47 -9.60 -20.72
N ALA A 26 8.50 -9.64 -19.86
CA ALA A 26 9.89 -9.58 -20.28
C ALA A 26 10.40 -10.85 -20.98
N LYS A 27 9.70 -12.00 -20.87
CA LYS A 27 10.08 -13.25 -21.57
C LYS A 27 10.06 -13.12 -23.10
N SER A 28 9.25 -12.20 -23.62
CA SER A 28 9.14 -11.96 -25.07
C SER A 28 10.33 -11.18 -25.64
N SER A 29 10.82 -10.19 -24.90
CA SER A 29 12.00 -9.38 -25.21
C SER A 29 12.34 -8.53 -23.99
N LEU A 30 13.63 -8.41 -23.66
CA LEU A 30 14.09 -7.50 -22.61
C LEU A 30 13.73 -6.04 -22.92
N ALA A 31 13.54 -5.69 -24.19
CA ALA A 31 13.11 -4.35 -24.60
C ALA A 31 11.69 -4.00 -24.13
N ASN A 32 10.86 -5.00 -23.80
CA ASN A 32 9.49 -4.79 -23.30
C ASN A 32 9.43 -4.60 -21.77
N LEU A 33 10.54 -4.80 -21.07
CA LEU A 33 10.62 -4.70 -19.61
C LEU A 33 10.26 -3.29 -19.10
N PRO A 34 10.75 -2.18 -19.68
CA PRO A 34 10.38 -0.83 -19.26
C PRO A 34 8.87 -0.54 -19.43
N ILE A 35 8.28 -1.02 -20.53
CA ILE A 35 6.85 -0.88 -20.83
C ILE A 35 6.00 -1.66 -19.83
N GLY A 36 6.39 -2.91 -19.53
CA GLY A 36 5.73 -3.71 -18.50
C GLY A 36 5.81 -3.06 -17.12
N LEU A 37 6.97 -2.52 -16.74
CA LEU A 37 7.14 -1.75 -15.51
C LEU A 37 6.22 -0.53 -15.45
N LEU A 38 6.23 0.30 -16.51
CA LEU A 38 5.42 1.51 -16.57
C LEU A 38 3.92 1.21 -16.46
N ARG A 39 3.44 0.16 -17.13
CA ARG A 39 2.03 -0.29 -17.06
C ARG A 39 1.58 -0.55 -15.61
N TYR A 40 2.40 -1.21 -14.81
CA TYR A 40 2.07 -1.51 -13.41
C TYR A 40 2.36 -0.35 -12.46
N MET A 41 3.34 0.51 -12.75
CA MET A 41 3.71 1.61 -11.84
C MET A 41 2.71 2.77 -11.85
N ILE A 42 1.92 2.94 -12.92
CA ILE A 42 0.92 4.02 -13.01
C ILE A 42 -0.13 3.93 -11.87
N HIS A 43 -0.68 2.74 -11.61
CA HIS A 43 -1.56 2.49 -10.47
C HIS A 43 -0.78 1.95 -9.26
N GLY A 44 0.30 1.20 -9.47
CA GLY A 44 1.09 0.60 -8.39
C GLY A 44 1.68 1.60 -7.41
N ILE A 45 2.09 2.80 -7.86
CA ILE A 45 2.59 3.85 -6.95
C ILE A 45 1.50 4.32 -5.97
N PRO A 46 0.29 4.73 -6.44
CA PRO A 46 -0.85 4.97 -5.57
C PRO A 46 -1.17 3.80 -4.63
N GLU A 47 -1.25 2.57 -5.15
CA GLU A 47 -1.57 1.38 -4.34
C GLU A 47 -0.58 1.16 -3.20
N ILE A 48 0.72 1.16 -3.50
CA ILE A 48 1.78 0.95 -2.50
C ILE A 48 1.72 2.07 -1.45
N SER A 49 1.48 3.31 -1.88
CA SER A 49 1.32 4.45 -0.97
C SER A 49 0.16 4.24 0.01
N ALA A 50 -0.98 3.73 -0.46
CA ALA A 50 -2.10 3.38 0.41
C ALA A 50 -1.73 2.31 1.45
N TYR A 51 -1.02 1.26 1.04
CA TYR A 51 -0.56 0.21 1.97
C TYR A 51 0.40 0.74 3.03
N PHE A 52 1.32 1.63 2.66
CA PHE A 52 2.21 2.29 3.62
C PHE A 52 1.42 3.15 4.63
N VAL A 53 0.43 3.92 4.18
CA VAL A 53 -0.40 4.74 5.08
C VAL A 53 -1.22 3.85 6.03
N GLY A 54 -1.81 2.77 5.54
CA GLY A 54 -2.53 1.80 6.38
C GLY A 54 -1.62 1.11 7.39
N ALA A 55 -0.41 0.73 6.97
CA ALA A 55 0.61 0.17 7.84
C ALA A 55 1.04 1.15 8.95
N LEU A 56 1.21 2.44 8.62
CA LEU A 56 1.50 3.49 9.59
C LEU A 56 0.36 3.62 10.62
N ALA A 57 -0.88 3.62 10.16
CA ALA A 57 -2.05 3.70 11.05
C ALA A 57 -2.09 2.54 12.05
N GLY A 58 -1.88 1.30 11.58
CA GLY A 58 -1.80 0.11 12.43
C GLY A 58 -0.58 0.13 13.36
N GLY A 59 0.56 0.65 12.90
CA GLY A 59 1.76 0.83 13.70
C GLY A 59 1.55 1.82 14.85
N ILE A 60 0.87 2.93 14.61
CA ILE A 60 0.52 3.93 15.64
C ILE A 60 -0.37 3.29 16.72
N ILE A 61 -1.41 2.55 16.33
CA ILE A 61 -2.28 1.83 17.27
C ILE A 61 -1.46 0.82 18.09
N SER A 62 -0.59 0.05 17.43
CA SER A 62 0.25 -0.95 18.11
C SER A 62 1.17 -0.30 19.16
N VAL A 63 1.81 0.83 18.84
CA VAL A 63 2.66 1.55 19.78
C VAL A 63 1.86 2.07 20.98
N ALA A 64 0.66 2.61 20.75
CA ALA A 64 -0.22 3.09 21.83
C ALA A 64 -0.61 1.97 22.81
N VAL A 65 -0.90 0.78 22.28
CA VAL A 65 -1.19 -0.41 23.09
C VAL A 65 0.02 -0.84 23.92
N ILE A 66 1.20 -0.91 23.30
CA ILE A 66 2.45 -1.33 23.98
C ILE A 66 2.81 -0.36 25.11
N ARG A 67 2.66 0.95 24.87
CA ARG A 67 2.96 1.99 25.88
C ARG A 67 1.94 2.03 27.02
N LYS A 68 0.89 1.20 26.96
CA LYS A 68 -0.26 1.24 27.88
C LYS A 68 -0.88 2.63 27.97
N ASP A 69 -0.80 3.42 26.89
CA ASP A 69 -1.46 4.72 26.73
C ASP A 69 -3.00 4.54 26.52
N LEU A 70 -3.59 3.53 27.17
CA LEU A 70 -4.97 3.06 26.97
C LEU A 70 -6.02 3.80 27.83
N ARG A 71 -5.65 4.89 28.50
CA ARG A 71 -6.54 5.56 29.48
C ARG A 71 -6.90 6.99 29.07
N GLY A 72 -8.21 7.28 29.09
CA GLY A 72 -8.76 8.63 28.94
C GLY A 72 -8.75 9.18 27.51
N GLU A 73 -8.82 10.50 27.40
CA GLU A 73 -8.97 11.23 26.12
C GLU A 73 -7.76 11.11 25.18
N ARG A 74 -6.59 10.70 25.69
CA ARG A 74 -5.40 10.48 24.86
C ARG A 74 -5.58 9.27 23.94
N MET A 75 -6.11 8.16 24.46
CA MET A 75 -6.41 6.98 23.65
C MET A 75 -7.39 7.34 22.53
N TRP A 76 -8.43 8.11 22.86
CA TRP A 76 -9.42 8.50 21.87
C TRP A 76 -8.82 9.31 20.71
N ARG A 77 -7.94 10.27 21.02
CA ARG A 77 -7.23 11.04 20.00
C ARG A 77 -6.37 10.15 19.09
N ILE A 78 -5.61 9.22 19.66
CA ILE A 78 -4.79 8.30 18.86
C ILE A 78 -5.65 7.44 17.92
N LEU A 79 -6.77 6.92 18.42
CA LEU A 79 -7.69 6.12 17.60
C LEU A 79 -8.32 6.96 16.48
N GLN A 80 -8.67 8.23 16.75
CA GLN A 80 -9.19 9.15 15.75
C GLN A 80 -8.13 9.45 14.67
N ASP A 81 -6.89 9.76 15.06
CA ASP A 81 -5.80 10.03 14.13
C ASP A 81 -5.50 8.80 13.26
N SER A 82 -5.44 7.61 13.86
CA SER A 82 -5.27 6.36 13.13
C SER A 82 -6.45 6.06 12.20
N LEU A 83 -7.69 6.37 12.61
CA LEU A 83 -8.87 6.20 11.77
C LEU A 83 -8.81 7.11 10.54
N ILE A 84 -8.38 8.37 10.71
CA ILE A 84 -8.18 9.31 9.59
C ILE A 84 -7.15 8.75 8.60
N LEU A 85 -6.05 8.18 9.08
CA LEU A 85 -5.05 7.55 8.23
C LEU A 85 -5.60 6.31 7.50
N ILE A 86 -6.43 5.49 8.15
CA ILE A 86 -7.09 4.34 7.50
C ILE A 86 -8.03 4.82 6.39
N ILE A 87 -8.84 5.84 6.65
CA ILE A 87 -9.74 6.43 5.65
C ILE A 87 -8.92 6.98 4.48
N LEU A 88 -7.82 7.70 4.76
CA LEU A 88 -6.91 8.20 3.74
C LEU A 88 -6.33 7.07 2.89
N ALA A 89 -5.86 5.99 3.51
CA ALA A 89 -5.36 4.81 2.79
C ALA A 89 -6.42 4.21 1.86
N ILE A 90 -7.67 4.07 2.32
CA ILE A 90 -8.78 3.55 1.51
C ILE A 90 -9.07 4.48 0.32
N VAL A 91 -9.07 5.79 0.53
CA VAL A 91 -9.29 6.77 -0.55
C VAL A 91 -8.18 6.68 -1.59
N ILE A 92 -6.91 6.62 -1.17
CA ILE A 92 -5.77 6.47 -2.09
C ILE A 92 -5.88 5.14 -2.87
N LEU A 93 -6.24 4.05 -2.19
CA LEU A 93 -6.40 2.73 -2.83
C LEU A 93 -7.54 2.75 -3.85
N PHE A 94 -8.65 3.42 -3.55
CA PHE A 94 -9.75 3.58 -4.48
C PHE A 94 -9.33 4.38 -5.73
N VAL A 95 -8.59 5.49 -5.54
CA VAL A 95 -8.01 6.25 -6.65
C VAL A 95 -7.07 5.38 -7.48
N SER A 96 -6.24 4.54 -6.84
CA SER A 96 -5.39 3.57 -7.52
C SER A 96 -6.18 2.64 -8.43
N ALA A 97 -7.27 2.06 -7.93
CA ALA A 97 -8.13 1.18 -8.71
C ALA A 97 -8.80 1.91 -9.89
N LEU A 98 -9.20 3.17 -9.71
CA LEU A 98 -9.71 3.98 -10.84
C LEU A 98 -8.63 4.23 -11.89
N VAL A 99 -7.39 4.48 -11.47
CA VAL A 99 -6.24 4.65 -12.37
C VAL A 99 -5.93 3.33 -13.11
N GLU A 100 -6.06 2.19 -12.45
CA GLU A 100 -5.92 0.87 -13.08
C GLU A 100 -6.98 0.62 -14.15
N VAL A 101 -8.26 0.88 -13.83
CA VAL A 101 -9.39 0.54 -14.71
C VAL A 101 -9.57 1.54 -15.84
N TYR A 102 -9.38 2.84 -15.59
CA TYR A 102 -9.69 3.87 -16.57
C TYR A 102 -8.45 4.45 -17.24
N VAL A 103 -7.36 4.68 -16.50
CA VAL A 103 -6.19 5.41 -17.04
C VAL A 103 -5.22 4.45 -17.72
N THR A 104 -4.88 3.34 -17.07
CA THR A 104 -3.89 2.37 -17.59
C THR A 104 -4.26 1.83 -18.97
N PRO A 105 -5.53 1.47 -19.28
CA PRO A 105 -5.91 0.95 -20.60
C PRO A 105 -5.89 1.99 -21.72
N MET A 106 -5.83 3.28 -21.41
CA MET A 106 -5.65 4.32 -22.44
C MET A 106 -4.23 4.33 -23.02
N PHE A 107 -3.26 3.80 -22.26
CA PHE A 107 -1.85 3.81 -22.64
C PHE A 107 -1.31 2.42 -23.03
N PHE A 108 -1.95 1.32 -22.61
CA PHE A 108 -1.49 -0.06 -22.80
C PHE A 108 -2.65 -1.03 -23.05
#